data_AF-A0A847GPK6-F1
#
_entry.id   AF-A0A847GPK6-F1
#
_cell.length_a   1.000
_cell.length_b   1.000
_cell.length_c   1.000
_cell.angle_alpha   90.00
_cell.angle_beta   90.00
_cell.angle_gamma   90.00
#
_symmetry.space_group_name_H-M   'P 1'
#
loop_
_entity.id
_entity.type
_entity.pdbx_description
1 polymer ?
#
loop_
_entity_poly.entity_id
_entity_poly.type
_entity_poly.pdbx_seq_one_letter_code
_entity_poly.pdbx_strand_id
1 'polypeptide(L)'
;MKRRRQAKMTKTEFERFKRTLQAAKGGERRQPTAADSPTVIYSDALLRRLVVVEQGGQLWLCPRRPGGWSARSKLTMTTEAQAQRLRPATDIDAATLGIK
;
A
#
# COMPACT_ATOMS: atom_id res chain seq x y z
N MET A 1 45.61 -14.33 -34.26
CA MET A 1 44.44 -13.84 -33.50
C MET A 1 43.17 -14.54 -33.99
N LYS A 2 42.60 -15.47 -33.21
CA LYS A 2 41.36 -16.20 -33.60
C LYS A 2 40.12 -15.35 -33.27
N ARG A 3 39.44 -14.84 -34.28
CA ARG A 3 38.14 -14.14 -34.13
C ARG A 3 37.06 -15.15 -33.73
N ARG A 4 36.62 -15.11 -32.47
CA ARG A 4 35.50 -15.89 -31.94
C ARG A 4 34.21 -15.44 -32.65
N ARG A 5 33.66 -16.26 -33.54
CA ARG A 5 32.37 -16.00 -34.20
C ARG A 5 31.27 -16.13 -33.14
N GLN A 6 30.52 -15.05 -32.88
CA GLN A 6 29.30 -15.10 -32.08
C GLN A 6 28.29 -16.03 -32.78
N ALA A 7 27.75 -16.98 -32.03
CA ALA A 7 26.64 -17.81 -32.49
C ALA A 7 25.41 -16.92 -32.72
N LYS A 8 24.84 -16.97 -33.92
CA LYS A 8 23.60 -16.27 -34.23
C LYS A 8 22.46 -17.00 -33.52
N MET A 9 21.81 -16.31 -32.60
CA MET A 9 20.64 -16.80 -31.85
C MET A 9 19.62 -17.36 -32.84
N THR A 10 19.23 -18.61 -32.63
CA THR A 10 18.28 -19.31 -33.49
C THR A 10 16.89 -18.71 -33.30
N LYS A 11 16.03 -18.83 -34.33
CA LYS A 11 14.65 -18.30 -34.30
C LYS A 11 13.88 -18.80 -33.06
N THR A 12 14.11 -20.04 -32.67
CA THR A 12 13.48 -20.67 -31.50
C THR A 12 13.93 -20.04 -30.17
N GLU A 13 15.21 -19.70 -30.05
CA GLU A 13 15.74 -19.01 -28.87
C GLU A 13 15.17 -17.59 -28.77
N PHE A 14 15.02 -16.91 -29.92
CA PHE A 14 14.45 -15.56 -29.97
C PHE A 14 12.96 -15.53 -29.59
N GLU A 15 12.17 -16.50 -30.05
CA GLU A 15 10.77 -16.62 -29.65
C GLU A 15 10.63 -16.94 -28.15
N ARG A 16 11.51 -17.80 -27.61
CA ARG A 16 11.55 -18.09 -26.16
C ARG A 16 11.87 -16.83 -25.35
N PHE A 17 12.80 -16.01 -25.84
CA PHE A 17 13.18 -14.73 -25.25
C PHE A 17 12.05 -13.68 -25.31
N LYS A 18 11.31 -13.62 -26.43
CA LYS A 18 10.10 -12.76 -26.52
C LYS A 18 9.03 -13.18 -25.52
N ARG A 19 8.81 -14.48 -25.34
CA ARG A 19 7.82 -15.01 -24.40
C ARG A 19 8.19 -14.69 -22.95
N THR A 20 9.46 -14.75 -22.58
CA THR A 20 9.92 -14.31 -21.25
C THR A 20 9.79 -12.80 -21.05
N LEU A 21 10.04 -11.98 -22.08
CA LEU A 21 9.81 -10.53 -21.99
C LEU A 21 8.32 -10.16 -21.84
N GLN A 22 7.41 -10.86 -22.53
CA GLN A 22 5.96 -10.67 -22.34
C GLN A 22 5.50 -11.12 -20.95
N ALA A 23 6.00 -12.25 -20.44
CA ALA A 23 5.73 -12.69 -19.08
C ALA A 23 6.28 -11.71 -18.02
N ALA A 24 7.46 -11.11 -18.27
CA ALA A 24 8.04 -10.10 -17.40
C ALA A 24 7.26 -8.77 -17.41
N LYS A 25 6.72 -8.36 -18.57
CA LYS A 25 5.82 -7.19 -18.68
C LYS A 25 4.46 -7.39 -18.01
N GLY A 26 3.96 -8.64 -17.96
CA GLY A 26 2.77 -8.97 -17.17
C GLY A 26 3.00 -8.96 -15.65
N GLY A 27 4.28 -8.95 -15.22
CA GLY A 27 4.73 -8.88 -13.83
C GLY A 27 5.15 -7.49 -13.37
N GLU A 28 4.99 -6.44 -14.20
CA GLU A 28 4.94 -5.06 -13.69
C GLU A 28 3.70 -4.95 -12.83
N ARG A 29 3.92 -5.29 -11.55
CA ARG A 29 3.05 -5.07 -10.40
C ARG A 29 2.18 -3.87 -10.69
N ARG A 30 0.88 -4.09 -10.84
CA ARG A 30 -0.10 -3.05 -10.52
C ARG A 30 0.32 -2.54 -9.15
N GLN A 31 0.98 -1.39 -9.09
CA GLN A 31 1.08 -0.66 -7.85
C GLN A 31 -0.37 -0.54 -7.38
N PRO A 32 -0.71 -0.94 -6.15
CA PRO A 32 -2.05 -0.71 -5.64
C PRO A 32 -2.29 0.78 -5.77
N THR A 33 -3.13 1.15 -6.73
CA THR A 33 -3.65 2.50 -6.85
C THR A 33 -4.28 2.82 -5.49
N ALA A 34 -3.99 3.99 -4.92
CA ALA A 34 -4.49 4.40 -3.61
C ALA A 34 -6.02 4.24 -3.44
N ALA A 35 -6.75 4.09 -4.55
CA ALA A 35 -8.17 3.78 -4.64
C ALA A 35 -8.57 2.37 -4.15
N ASP A 36 -7.67 1.38 -4.18
CA ASP A 36 -7.95 -0.01 -3.73
C ASP A 36 -7.32 -0.33 -2.37
N SER A 37 -6.70 0.65 -1.71
CA SER A 37 -6.13 0.44 -0.38
C SER A 37 -7.26 0.39 0.65
N PRO A 38 -7.42 -0.73 1.39
CA PRO A 38 -8.47 -0.84 2.38
C PRO A 38 -8.30 0.26 3.44
N THR A 39 -9.42 0.87 3.84
CA THR A 39 -9.40 1.81 4.97
C THR A 39 -9.21 1.01 6.25
N VAL A 40 -8.12 1.24 6.96
CA VAL A 40 -7.83 0.57 8.24
C VAL A 40 -7.91 1.59 9.37
N ILE A 41 -8.59 1.22 10.45
CA ILE A 41 -8.72 2.07 11.64
C ILE A 41 -7.91 1.45 12.76
N TYR A 42 -7.09 2.28 13.40
CA TYR A 42 -6.23 1.93 14.50
C TYR A 42 -6.60 2.71 15.75
N SER A 43 -6.59 2.02 16.88
CA SER A 43 -6.49 2.62 18.20
C SER A 43 -5.02 2.95 18.47
N ASP A 44 -4.77 4.16 18.99
CA ASP A 44 -3.43 4.57 19.42
C ASP A 44 -3.34 4.46 20.94
N ALA A 45 -2.33 3.72 21.42
CA ALA A 45 -2.12 3.49 22.85
C ALA A 45 -1.99 4.77 23.69
N LEU A 46 -1.54 5.88 23.09
CA LEU A 46 -1.36 7.16 23.79
C LEU A 46 -2.59 8.07 23.70
N LEU A 47 -3.44 7.89 22.69
CA LEU A 47 -4.54 8.80 22.37
C LEU A 47 -5.89 8.12 22.54
N ARG A 48 -6.51 8.31 23.70
CA ARG A 48 -7.81 7.67 24.00
C ARG A 48 -9.01 8.25 23.23
N ARG A 49 -8.96 9.55 22.89
CA ARG A 49 -10.07 10.29 22.26
C ARG A 49 -9.96 10.37 20.73
N LEU A 50 -8.84 9.92 20.18
CA LEU A 50 -8.53 10.00 18.75
C LEU A 50 -8.23 8.59 18.24
N VAL A 51 -8.54 8.37 16.98
CA VAL A 51 -8.18 7.15 16.27
C VAL A 51 -7.34 7.52 15.05
N VAL A 52 -6.47 6.61 14.64
CA VAL A 52 -5.67 6.77 13.45
C VAL A 52 -6.32 5.98 12.32
N VAL A 53 -6.54 6.62 11.18
CA VAL A 53 -7.12 5.98 10.00
C VAL A 53 -6.07 5.99 8.91
N GLU A 54 -5.80 4.82 8.34
CA GLU A 54 -5.01 4.67 7.13
C GLU A 54 -5.93 4.60 5.92
N GLN A 55 -5.73 5.53 4.98
CA GLN A 55 -6.46 5.56 3.72
C GLN A 55 -5.50 5.96 2.60
N GLY A 56 -5.41 5.13 1.56
CA GLY A 56 -4.55 5.38 0.41
C GLY A 56 -3.06 5.48 0.77
N GLY A 57 -2.60 4.73 1.79
CA GLY A 57 -1.22 4.76 2.29
C GLY A 57 -0.86 5.99 3.12
N GLN A 58 -1.84 6.84 3.46
CA GLN A 58 -1.64 8.00 4.31
C GLN A 58 -2.35 7.81 5.65
N LEU A 59 -1.69 8.22 6.74
CA LEU A 59 -2.27 8.23 8.08
C LEU A 59 -2.97 9.56 8.38
N TRP A 60 -4.11 9.44 9.04
CA TRP A 60 -4.98 10.53 9.44
C TRP A 60 -5.40 10.37 10.89
N LEU A 61 -5.30 11.43 11.67
CA LEU A 61 -5.81 11.48 13.03
C LEU A 61 -7.25 11.98 13.03
N CYS A 62 -8.17 11.21 13.62
CA CYS A 62 -9.59 11.48 13.58
C CYS A 62 -10.21 11.47 14.99
N PRO A 63 -11.10 12.41 15.33
CA PRO A 63 -11.91 12.34 16.53
C PRO A 63 -12.75 11.06 16.59
N ARG A 64 -12.75 10.39 17.74
CA ARG A 64 -13.50 9.16 17.98
C ARG A 64 -14.98 9.45 18.28
N ARG A 65 -15.72 9.93 17.29
CA ARG A 65 -17.16 10.27 17.37
C ARG A 65 -17.85 10.08 16.01
N PRO A 66 -19.19 10.02 15.97
CA PRO A 66 -19.94 10.02 14.72
C PRO A 66 -19.53 11.18 13.79
N GLY A 67 -19.20 10.86 12.53
CA GLY A 67 -18.76 11.86 11.53
C GLY A 67 -17.39 12.48 11.80
N GLY A 68 -16.59 11.91 12.70
CA GLY A 68 -15.26 12.41 13.08
C GLY A 68 -14.29 12.59 11.92
N TRP A 69 -14.47 11.84 10.83
CA TRP A 69 -13.65 11.94 9.62
C TRP A 69 -13.61 13.33 8.98
N SER A 70 -14.69 14.11 9.14
CA SER A 70 -14.78 15.50 8.65
C SER A 70 -13.73 16.43 9.26
N ALA A 71 -13.29 16.13 10.49
CA ALA A 71 -12.30 16.90 11.25
C ALA A 71 -10.94 16.19 11.29
N ARG A 72 -10.63 15.34 10.29
CA ARG A 72 -9.35 14.63 10.24
C ARG A 72 -8.18 15.58 10.06
N SER A 73 -7.06 15.24 10.67
CA SER A 73 -5.78 15.94 10.50
C SER A 73 -4.75 14.97 9.94
N LYS A 74 -3.90 15.45 9.03
CA LYS A 74 -2.83 14.62 8.47
C LYS A 74 -1.86 14.22 9.60
N LEU A 75 -1.55 12.94 9.68
CA LEU A 75 -0.62 12.40 10.66
C LEU A 75 0.61 11.85 9.93
N THR A 76 1.79 12.24 10.42
CA THR A 76 3.06 11.64 10.02
C THR A 76 3.64 10.91 11.22
N MET A 77 3.92 9.63 11.06
CA MET A 77 4.57 8.80 12.07
C MET A 77 5.70 8.02 11.40
N THR A 78 6.75 7.71 12.17
CA THR A 78 7.77 6.76 11.71
C THR A 78 7.22 5.34 11.81
N THR A 79 7.82 4.43 11.04
CA THR A 79 7.43 3.02 11.03
C THR A 79 7.56 2.37 12.42
N GLU A 80 8.59 2.73 13.18
CA GLU A 80 8.82 2.21 14.52
C GLU A 80 7.73 2.68 15.48
N ALA A 81 7.36 3.95 15.43
CA ALA A 81 6.30 4.51 16.26
C ALA A 81 4.94 3.89 15.92
N GLN A 82 4.69 3.64 14.63
CA GLN A 82 3.47 2.97 14.17
C GLN A 82 3.37 1.56 14.76
N ALA A 83 4.44 0.77 14.64
CA ALA A 83 4.49 -0.60 15.15
C ALA A 83 4.33 -0.67 16.68
N GLN A 84 4.87 0.30 17.40
CA GLN A 84 4.78 0.35 18.87
C GLN A 84 3.39 0.77 19.36
N ARG A 85 2.75 1.75 18.71
CA ARG A 85 1.57 2.44 19.25
C ARG A 85 0.24 2.00 18.65
N LEU A 86 0.21 1.67 17.37
CA LEU A 86 -1.04 1.40 16.66
C LEU A 86 -1.45 -0.05 16.81
N ARG A 87 -2.72 -0.27 17.13
CA ARG A 87 -3.38 -1.57 17.12
C ARG A 87 -4.68 -1.45 16.33
N PRO A 88 -5.08 -2.44 15.52
CA PRO A 88 -6.38 -2.40 14.86
C PRO A 88 -7.49 -2.11 15.87
N ALA A 89 -8.34 -1.12 15.57
CA ALA A 89 -9.46 -0.80 16.42
C ALA A 89 -10.55 -1.87 16.26
N THR A 90 -11.09 -2.35 17.38
CA THR A 90 -12.16 -3.37 17.40
C THR A 90 -13.52 -2.80 17.81
N ASP A 91 -13.53 -1.54 18.24
CA ASP A 91 -14.62 -0.88 18.95
C ASP A 91 -15.18 0.33 18.20
N ILE A 92 -14.67 0.62 16.99
CA ILE A 92 -15.19 1.64 16.07
C ILE A 92 -14.94 1.20 14.63
N ASP A 93 -15.86 1.57 13.75
CA ASP A 93 -15.82 1.26 12.33
C ASP A 93 -15.80 2.52 11.45
N ALA A 94 -15.59 2.31 10.16
CA ALA A 94 -15.51 3.37 9.16
C ALA A 94 -16.85 4.13 9.02
N ALA A 95 -17.96 3.41 9.15
CA ALA A 95 -19.31 3.97 9.07
C ALA A 95 -19.55 4.99 10.19
N THR A 96 -19.18 4.67 11.43
CA THR A 96 -19.28 5.61 12.57
C THR A 96 -18.46 6.87 12.29
N LEU A 97 -17.24 6.74 11.76
CA LEU A 97 -16.42 7.90 11.44
C LEU A 97 -16.96 8.73 10.26
N GLY A 98 -17.86 8.18 9.44
CA GLY A 98 -18.40 8.84 8.25
C GLY A 98 -17.50 8.73 7.03
N ILE A 99 -16.72 7.65 6.92
CA ILE A 99 -15.87 7.35 5.77
C ILE A 99 -16.72 6.58 4.75
N LYS A 100 -16.67 7.00 3.48
CA LYS A 100 -17.39 6.38 2.35
C LYS A 100 -16.42 5.67 1.43
#